data_AF-A0A8D8SWD4-F1
#
_entry.id   AF-A0A8D8SWD4-F1
#
_cell.length_a   1.000
_cell.length_b   1.000
_cell.length_c   1.000
_cell.angle_alpha   90.00
_cell.angle_beta   90.00
_cell.angle_gamma   90.00
#
_symmetry.space_group_name_H-M   'P 1'
#
loop_
_entity.id
_entity.type
_entity.pdbx_description
1 polymer ?
#
loop_
_entity_poly.entity_id
_entity_poly.type
_entity_poly.pdbx_seq_one_letter_code
_entity_poly.pdbx_strand_id
1 'polypeptide(L)'
;MPSDPYLEIRNESNKIKSSRDLSPRDERFKKFIEYDKKILRFKGYWDDRSSQYGYLHLLQVRYFLSDDTLEVVEMPEYADEIGRYTLLKKIKLPKGSVSPHLPGQTDEHTVLNLAADFSSMLTDPLNCGRSQITYYTDKDLRLGESINVGGRKVVLYDCDEFTRTYYKLKYDIDYHPFPRPKTDYELSEDSLISINNKLRQLPPYNGFGTFEDSAVNCNILDPLLNPPVQSMRQFLQESG
;
A
#
# COMPACT_ATOMS: atom_id res chain seq x y z
N MET A 1 35.06 23.54 44.43
CA MET A 1 35.03 24.90 43.86
C MET A 1 33.58 25.29 43.67
N PRO A 2 33.16 26.52 44.01
CA PRO A 2 31.80 26.98 43.75
C PRO A 2 31.54 27.00 42.24
N SER A 3 30.31 26.71 41.83
CA SER A 3 29.87 26.81 40.44
C SER A 3 29.98 28.26 39.97
N ASP A 4 30.48 28.45 38.74
CA ASP A 4 30.63 29.77 38.14
C ASP A 4 29.24 30.34 37.82
N PRO A 5 28.85 31.49 38.41
CA PRO A 5 27.54 32.12 38.17
C PRO A 5 27.31 32.46 36.69
N TYR A 6 28.36 32.67 35.90
CA TYR A 6 28.24 32.91 34.47
C TYR A 6 27.74 31.67 33.70
N LEU A 7 28.21 30.47 34.09
CA LEU A 7 27.81 29.22 33.45
C LEU A 7 26.36 28.84 33.79
N GLU A 8 25.90 29.18 35.00
CA GLU A 8 24.52 28.95 35.43
C GLU A 8 23.53 29.80 34.62
N ILE A 9 23.78 31.11 34.50
CA ILE A 9 22.94 32.04 33.72
C ILE A 9 22.92 31.65 32.23
N ARG A 10 24.05 31.17 31.69
CA ARG A 10 24.14 30.69 30.30
C ARG A 10 23.36 29.39 30.09
N ASN A 11 23.39 28.48 31.05
CA ASN A 11 22.62 27.23 30.99
C ASN A 11 21.11 27.48 31.15
N GLU A 12 20.72 28.39 32.04
CA GLU A 12 19.33 28.81 32.20
C GLU A 12 18.80 29.52 30.96
N SER A 13 19.56 30.44 30.38
CA SER A 13 19.16 31.11 29.13
C SER A 13 19.08 30.14 27.92
N ASN A 14 19.91 29.10 27.88
CA ASN A 14 19.78 28.02 26.89
C ASN A 14 18.57 27.11 27.15
N LYS A 15 18.24 26.81 28.41
CA LYS A 15 16.99 26.13 28.79
C LYS A 15 15.76 26.95 28.40
N ILE A 16 15.78 28.27 28.60
CA ILE A 16 14.70 29.20 28.23
C ILE A 16 14.57 29.31 26.69
N LYS A 17 15.67 29.17 25.93
CA LYS A 17 15.61 29.07 24.47
C LYS A 17 15.04 27.73 24.01
N SER A 18 15.28 26.64 24.73
CA SER A 18 14.69 25.33 24.42
C SER A 18 13.19 25.24 24.69
N SER A 19 12.64 26.19 25.45
CA SER A 19 11.20 26.32 25.72
C SER A 19 10.50 27.36 24.85
N ARG A 20 11.19 27.98 23.88
CA ARG A 20 10.51 28.75 22.83
C ARG A 20 10.03 27.74 21.80
N ASP A 21 8.74 27.77 21.49
CA ASP A 21 8.16 26.96 20.43
C ASP A 21 9.06 27.04 19.20
N LEU A 22 9.51 25.88 18.74
CA LEU A 22 10.36 25.76 17.56
C LEU A 22 9.65 26.46 16.40
N SER A 23 10.41 27.18 15.58
CA SER A 23 9.83 27.71 14.36
C SER A 23 9.22 26.55 13.56
N PRO A 24 8.07 26.72 12.88
CA PRO A 24 7.46 25.65 12.07
C PRO A 24 8.43 25.04 11.05
N ARG A 25 9.47 25.81 10.67
CA ARG A 25 10.58 25.34 9.82
C ARG A 25 11.47 24.33 10.52
N ASP A 26 11.80 24.56 11.79
CA ASP A 26 12.69 23.71 12.58
C ASP A 26 12.00 22.38 12.94
N GLU A 27 10.69 22.40 13.18
CA GLU A 27 9.90 21.18 13.39
C GLU A 27 9.85 20.30 12.14
N ARG A 28 9.63 20.90 10.96
CA ARG A 28 9.67 20.18 9.68
C ARG A 28 11.04 19.58 9.43
N PHE A 29 12.10 20.33 9.72
CA PHE A 29 13.47 19.84 9.55
C PHE A 29 13.80 18.70 10.52
N LYS A 30 13.38 18.82 11.79
CA LYS A 30 13.51 17.75 12.78
C LYS A 30 12.81 16.47 12.33
N LYS A 31 11.56 16.60 11.87
CA LYS A 31 10.79 15.47 11.34
C LYS A 31 11.47 14.83 10.13
N PHE A 32 11.98 15.64 9.22
CA PHE A 32 12.72 15.15 8.05
C PHE A 32 13.92 14.29 8.45
N ILE A 33 14.70 14.72 9.45
CA ILE A 33 15.87 13.95 9.94
C ILE A 33 15.43 12.66 10.65
N GLU A 34 14.43 12.73 11.52
CA GLU A 34 13.99 11.56 12.32
C GLU A 34 13.41 10.44 11.45
N TYR A 35 12.72 10.83 10.37
CA TYR A 35 12.04 9.92 9.46
C TYR A 35 12.70 9.81 8.08
N ASP A 36 13.97 10.21 7.96
CA ASP A 36 14.69 10.11 6.69
C ASP A 36 14.65 8.66 6.18
N LYS A 37 14.27 8.51 4.90
CA LYS A 37 14.09 7.23 4.19
C LYS A 37 13.08 6.25 4.80
N LYS A 38 12.30 6.63 5.81
CA LYS A 38 11.22 5.79 6.36
C LYS A 38 9.95 5.97 5.52
N ILE A 39 9.61 4.93 4.75
CA ILE A 39 8.46 4.92 3.84
C ILE A 39 7.50 3.83 4.28
N LEU A 40 6.24 4.20 4.49
CA LEU A 40 5.18 3.23 4.70
C LEU A 40 4.65 2.75 3.36
N ARG A 41 4.73 1.45 3.10
CA ARG A 41 4.29 0.81 1.85
C ARG A 41 3.06 -0.04 2.11
N PHE A 42 1.97 0.31 1.44
CA PHE A 42 0.73 -0.43 1.46
C PHE A 42 0.42 -0.96 0.07
N LYS A 43 -0.24 -2.12 0.02
CA LYS A 43 -0.89 -2.62 -1.17
C LYS A 43 -2.37 -2.28 -1.06
N GLY A 44 -2.90 -1.67 -2.11
CA GLY A 44 -4.30 -1.33 -2.25
C GLY A 44 -4.86 -1.84 -3.56
N TYR A 45 -6.18 -1.80 -3.68
CA TYR A 45 -6.86 -2.03 -4.94
C TYR A 45 -7.88 -0.92 -5.20
N TRP A 46 -8.12 -0.63 -6.47
CA TRP A 46 -9.21 0.22 -6.92
C TRP A 46 -10.11 -0.60 -7.85
N ASP A 47 -11.36 -0.76 -7.45
CA ASP A 47 -12.36 -1.52 -8.19
C ASP A 47 -13.07 -0.59 -9.19
N ASP A 48 -12.67 -0.68 -10.47
CA ASP A 48 -13.32 0.04 -11.58
C ASP A 48 -14.25 -0.87 -12.40
N ARG A 49 -14.53 -2.11 -11.96
CA ARG A 49 -15.31 -3.11 -12.72
C ARG A 49 -16.76 -2.69 -13.02
N SER A 50 -17.26 -1.64 -12.38
CA SER A 50 -18.55 -1.02 -12.74
C SER A 50 -18.53 -0.28 -14.08
N SER A 51 -17.35 0.11 -14.55
CA SER A 51 -17.15 0.78 -15.83
C SER A 51 -17.14 -0.22 -16.99
N GLN A 52 -17.54 0.20 -18.20
CA GLN A 52 -17.71 -0.67 -19.37
C GLN A 52 -16.43 -1.41 -19.81
N TYR A 53 -15.26 -0.88 -19.43
CA TYR A 53 -13.95 -1.48 -19.69
C TYR A 53 -13.06 -1.45 -18.44
N GLY A 54 -13.68 -1.32 -17.27
CA GLY A 54 -12.93 -1.22 -16.03
C GLY A 54 -12.49 -2.59 -15.55
N TYR A 55 -11.32 -2.62 -14.93
CA TYR A 55 -10.73 -3.79 -14.32
C TYR A 55 -10.36 -3.51 -12.87
N LEU A 56 -9.90 -4.54 -12.14
CA LEU A 56 -9.42 -4.37 -10.78
C LEU A 56 -7.97 -3.88 -10.81
N HIS A 57 -7.74 -2.60 -10.52
CA HIS A 57 -6.40 -2.04 -10.47
C HIS A 57 -5.70 -2.39 -9.16
N LEU A 58 -4.55 -3.05 -9.22
CA LEU A 58 -3.68 -3.26 -8.06
C LEU A 58 -2.71 -2.10 -7.91
N LEU A 59 -2.69 -1.48 -6.74
CA LEU A 59 -1.96 -0.26 -6.46
C LEU A 59 -0.97 -0.44 -5.30
N GLN A 60 0.17 0.21 -5.39
CA GLN A 60 1.10 0.39 -4.28
C GLN A 60 1.03 1.84 -3.81
N VAL A 61 0.61 2.02 -2.55
CA VAL A 61 0.53 3.31 -1.88
C VAL A 61 1.76 3.48 -1.01
N ARG A 62 2.50 4.57 -1.20
CA ARG A 62 3.72 4.90 -0.45
C ARG A 62 3.52 6.20 0.30
N TYR A 63 3.63 6.16 1.63
CA TYR A 63 3.57 7.33 2.49
C TYR A 63 4.97 7.67 3.02
N PHE A 64 5.45 8.86 2.73
CA PHE A 64 6.74 9.37 3.18
C PHE A 64 6.57 10.07 4.53
N LEU A 65 7.10 9.47 5.60
CA LEU A 65 7.00 10.00 6.96
C LEU A 65 7.78 11.31 7.16
N SER A 66 8.79 11.57 6.33
CA SER A 66 9.59 12.81 6.39
C SER A 66 8.76 14.06 6.03
N ASP A 67 7.92 13.96 5.01
CA ASP A 67 7.24 15.12 4.40
C ASP A 67 5.70 15.05 4.48
N ASP A 68 5.13 13.95 4.98
CA ASP A 68 3.69 13.64 4.92
C ASP A 68 3.12 13.67 3.49
N THR A 69 3.85 13.05 2.57
CA THR A 69 3.45 12.98 1.16
C THR A 69 3.09 11.55 0.78
N LEU A 70 2.18 11.41 -0.17
CA LEU A 70 1.70 10.14 -0.72
C LEU A 70 2.08 10.04 -2.20
N GLU A 71 2.55 8.86 -2.58
CA GLU A 71 2.74 8.44 -3.97
C GLU A 71 1.92 7.16 -4.20
N VAL A 72 1.20 7.11 -5.32
CA VAL A 72 0.38 5.95 -5.69
C VAL A 72 0.84 5.47 -7.06
N VAL A 73 1.32 4.24 -7.10
CA VAL A 73 1.86 3.59 -8.31
C VAL A 73 1.05 2.35 -8.59
N GLU A 74 0.66 2.16 -9.85
CA GLU A 74 0.01 0.93 -10.30
C GLU A 74 1.02 -0.21 -10.35
N MET A 75 0.64 -1.36 -9.79
CA MET A 75 1.42 -2.58 -9.88
C MET A 75 0.96 -3.33 -11.13
N PRO A 76 1.86 -3.64 -12.07
CA PRO A 76 1.48 -4.40 -13.25
C PRO A 76 1.00 -5.79 -12.83
N GLU A 77 0.00 -6.29 -13.54
CA GLU A 77 -0.54 -7.64 -13.32
C GLU A 77 0.43 -8.70 -13.86
N TYR A 78 1.22 -8.34 -14.89
CA TYR A 78 2.22 -9.20 -15.52
C TYR A 78 3.64 -8.65 -15.34
N ALA A 79 4.60 -9.53 -15.08
CA ALA A 79 6.02 -9.16 -14.91
C ALA A 79 6.62 -8.46 -16.14
N ASP A 80 6.08 -8.72 -17.34
CA ASP A 80 6.58 -8.20 -18.62
C ASP A 80 5.94 -6.87 -19.07
N GLU A 81 4.98 -6.32 -18.30
CA GLU A 81 4.42 -5.00 -18.60
C GLU A 81 5.39 -3.88 -18.19
N ILE A 82 5.99 -3.22 -19.19
CA ILE A 82 6.98 -2.13 -19.02
C ILE A 82 6.30 -0.80 -18.61
N GLY A 83 5.06 -0.85 -18.11
CA GLY A 83 4.26 0.32 -17.76
C GLY A 83 4.09 0.50 -16.26
N ARG A 84 5.03 1.14 -15.57
CA ARG A 84 4.76 1.67 -14.21
C ARG A 84 3.95 2.96 -14.34
N TYR A 85 2.64 2.85 -14.36
CA TYR A 85 1.76 4.02 -14.35
C TYR A 85 1.71 4.61 -12.94
N THR A 86 2.11 5.87 -12.80
CA THR A 86 1.99 6.60 -11.53
C THR A 86 0.64 7.30 -11.52
N LEU A 87 -0.30 6.79 -10.73
CA LEU A 87 -1.63 7.36 -10.57
C LEU A 87 -1.59 8.69 -9.82
N LEU A 88 -0.70 8.80 -8.83
CA LEU A 88 -0.48 10.02 -8.05
C LEU A 88 1.02 10.22 -7.82
N LYS A 89 1.57 11.31 -8.37
CA LYS A 89 2.93 11.75 -8.04
C LYS A 89 3.01 12.19 -6.58
N LYS A 90 4.19 12.07 -5.96
CA LYS A 90 4.46 12.47 -4.57
C LYS A 90 3.86 13.85 -4.24
N ILE A 91 2.75 13.86 -3.51
CA ILE A 91 2.02 15.07 -3.12
C ILE A 91 1.38 14.90 -1.75
N LYS A 92 1.12 16.00 -1.05
CA LYS A 92 0.26 15.98 0.14
C LYS A 92 -1.17 15.78 -0.30
N LEU A 93 -1.72 14.59 -0.05
CA LEU A 93 -3.07 14.26 -0.48
C LEU A 93 -4.09 15.00 0.40
N PRO A 94 -4.93 15.89 -0.15
CA PRO A 94 -6.00 16.53 0.61
C PRO A 94 -7.11 15.52 0.89
N LYS A 95 -7.71 15.60 2.08
CA LYS A 95 -8.94 14.90 2.42
C LYS A 95 -10.14 15.70 1.94
N GLY A 96 -11.17 15.00 1.48
CA GLY A 96 -12.42 15.58 1.00
C GLY A 96 -12.51 15.71 -0.52
N SER A 97 -13.69 16.09 -0.99
CA SER A 97 -13.90 16.44 -2.39
C SER A 97 -13.30 17.81 -2.66
N VAL A 98 -12.22 17.86 -3.46
CA VAL A 98 -11.65 19.12 -3.93
C VAL A 98 -12.62 19.69 -4.98
N SER A 99 -13.55 20.52 -4.55
CA SER A 99 -14.24 21.43 -5.47
C SER A 99 -13.18 22.35 -6.08
N PRO A 100 -13.26 22.70 -7.38
CA PRO A 100 -12.33 23.66 -7.97
C PRO A 100 -12.32 24.93 -7.11
N HIS A 101 -11.12 25.31 -6.65
CA HIS A 101 -10.94 26.50 -5.84
C HIS A 101 -11.33 27.74 -6.66
N LEU A 102 -11.95 28.72 -6.00
CA LEU A 102 -12.17 30.02 -6.61
C LEU A 102 -10.82 30.71 -6.83
N PRO A 103 -10.67 31.54 -7.89
CA PRO A 103 -9.49 32.38 -8.06
C PRO A 103 -9.21 33.19 -6.80
N GLY A 104 -7.99 33.13 -6.27
CA GLY A 104 -7.58 33.80 -5.03
C GLY A 104 -7.82 33.03 -3.73
N GLN A 105 -8.49 31.87 -3.76
CA GLN A 105 -8.76 31.06 -2.56
C GLN A 105 -7.51 30.32 -2.03
N THR A 106 -6.52 30.07 -2.89
CA THR A 106 -5.28 29.35 -2.55
C THR A 106 -4.12 30.24 -2.16
N ASP A 107 -4.27 31.56 -2.25
CA ASP A 107 -3.18 32.50 -2.03
C ASP A 107 -2.72 32.48 -0.57
N GLU A 108 -1.41 32.67 -0.35
CA GLU A 108 -0.81 32.56 0.99
C GLU A 108 -1.38 33.61 1.95
N HIS A 109 -1.68 34.79 1.40
CA HIS A 109 -2.24 35.94 2.09
C HIS A 109 -3.44 36.48 1.33
N THR A 110 -4.58 36.59 2.03
CA THR A 110 -5.69 37.41 1.57
C THR A 110 -5.37 38.88 1.85
N VAL A 111 -5.83 39.77 0.98
CA VAL A 111 -5.56 41.20 1.09
C VAL A 111 -6.84 42.00 1.17
N LEU A 112 -6.82 43.02 2.03
CA LEU A 112 -7.97 43.89 2.22
C LEU A 112 -7.95 44.97 1.14
N ASN A 113 -9.10 45.18 0.48
CA ASN A 113 -9.33 46.25 -0.49
C ASN A 113 -9.43 47.64 0.16
N LEU A 114 -8.56 47.95 1.13
CA LEU A 114 -8.66 49.15 1.97
C LEU A 114 -7.76 50.31 1.50
N ALA A 115 -6.90 50.09 0.50
CA ALA A 115 -6.00 51.12 0.00
C ALA A 115 -6.28 51.44 -1.49
N ALA A 116 -6.41 52.73 -1.79
CA ALA A 116 -6.59 53.24 -3.16
C ALA A 116 -5.34 53.07 -4.04
N ASP A 117 -4.17 52.84 -3.42
CA ASP A 117 -2.89 52.74 -4.08
C ASP A 117 -2.34 51.31 -4.00
N PHE A 118 -1.94 50.73 -5.13
CA PHE A 118 -1.41 49.36 -5.23
C PHE A 118 -0.13 49.09 -4.40
N SER A 119 0.48 50.13 -3.82
CA SER A 119 1.71 50.00 -3.02
C SER A 119 1.46 49.67 -1.54
N SER A 120 0.24 49.79 -1.02
CA SER A 120 -0.10 49.56 0.40
C SER A 120 -1.13 48.46 0.60
N MET A 121 -0.89 47.32 -0.05
CA MET A 121 -1.71 46.11 0.11
C MET A 121 -1.59 45.59 1.56
N LEU A 122 -2.65 45.74 2.36
CA LEU A 122 -2.69 45.26 3.74
C LEU A 122 -3.08 43.77 3.74
N THR A 123 -2.23 42.91 4.29
CA THR A 123 -2.56 41.50 4.50
C THR A 123 -3.63 41.36 5.58
N ASP A 124 -4.64 40.53 5.33
CA ASP A 124 -5.68 40.24 6.32
C ASP A 124 -5.09 39.39 7.47
N PRO A 125 -4.98 39.93 8.70
CA PRO A 125 -4.41 39.20 9.83
C PRO A 125 -5.32 38.06 10.33
N LEU A 126 -6.62 38.12 10.01
CA LEU A 126 -7.58 37.07 10.38
C LEU A 126 -7.63 35.94 9.34
N ASN A 127 -7.17 36.22 8.12
CA ASN A 127 -7.21 35.31 6.97
C ASN A 127 -8.61 34.69 6.80
N CYS A 128 -9.64 35.53 6.94
CA CYS A 128 -11.04 35.13 6.96
C CYS A 128 -11.46 34.61 5.58
N GLY A 129 -11.82 33.33 5.49
CA GLY A 129 -12.24 32.68 4.23
C GLY A 129 -11.32 31.54 3.77
N ARG A 130 -10.22 31.27 4.48
CA ARG A 130 -9.36 30.13 4.17
C ARG A 130 -10.08 28.82 4.53
N SER A 131 -10.43 28.04 3.52
CA SER A 131 -10.86 26.65 3.74
C SER A 131 -9.69 25.86 4.33
N GLN A 132 -9.84 25.36 5.57
CA GLN A 132 -8.83 24.51 6.19
C GLN A 132 -8.76 23.17 5.45
N ILE A 133 -7.78 23.03 4.56
CA ILE A 133 -7.54 21.78 3.84
C ILE A 133 -6.88 20.81 4.83
N THR A 134 -7.61 19.78 5.23
CA THR A 134 -7.07 18.67 6.02
C THR A 134 -6.36 17.69 5.10
N TYR A 135 -5.14 17.27 5.43
CA TYR A 135 -4.38 16.29 4.64
C TYR A 135 -4.42 14.91 5.28
N TYR A 136 -4.22 13.87 4.47
CA TYR A 136 -4.05 12.50 4.99
C TYR A 136 -2.77 12.41 5.82
N THR A 137 -2.90 11.75 6.97
CA THR A 137 -1.79 11.43 7.86
C THR A 137 -1.63 9.92 7.96
N ASP A 138 -0.53 9.49 8.56
CA ASP A 138 -0.28 8.08 8.88
C ASP A 138 -1.41 7.44 9.72
N LYS A 139 -2.08 8.21 10.58
CA LYS A 139 -3.21 7.71 11.38
C LYS A 139 -4.41 7.24 10.55
N ASP A 140 -4.60 7.83 9.38
CA ASP A 140 -5.73 7.59 8.48
C ASP A 140 -5.48 6.43 7.49
N LEU A 141 -4.26 5.90 7.48
CA LEU A 141 -3.84 4.82 6.58
C LEU A 141 -3.93 3.48 7.31
N ARG A 142 -5.15 2.93 7.35
CA ARG A 142 -5.44 1.64 7.99
C ARG A 142 -5.81 0.57 6.96
N LEU A 143 -5.48 -0.69 7.26
CA LEU A 143 -5.94 -1.81 6.44
C LEU A 143 -7.47 -1.95 6.53
N GLY A 144 -8.10 -2.19 5.39
CA GLY A 144 -9.55 -2.24 5.23
C GLY A 144 -10.20 -0.86 4.99
N GLU A 145 -9.49 0.24 5.25
CA GLU A 145 -10.00 1.58 5.02
C GLU A 145 -9.75 2.03 3.57
N SER A 146 -10.63 2.91 3.07
CA SER A 146 -10.54 3.45 1.72
C SER A 146 -10.06 4.89 1.71
N ILE A 147 -9.01 5.18 0.94
CA ILE A 147 -8.52 6.52 0.69
C ILE A 147 -9.07 7.05 -0.64
N ASN A 148 -9.40 8.34 -0.67
CA ASN A 148 -9.83 9.01 -1.90
C ASN A 148 -8.63 9.66 -2.60
N VAL A 149 -8.25 9.12 -3.76
CA VAL A 149 -7.15 9.62 -4.59
C VAL A 149 -7.73 10.26 -5.85
N GLY A 150 -7.99 11.57 -5.80
CA GLY A 150 -8.48 12.33 -6.95
C GLY A 150 -9.83 11.83 -7.49
N GLY A 151 -10.73 11.37 -6.62
CA GLY A 151 -12.03 10.81 -6.98
C GLY A 151 -12.06 9.28 -7.05
N ARG A 152 -10.89 8.61 -6.99
CA ARG A 152 -10.79 7.15 -7.00
C ARG A 152 -10.74 6.60 -5.58
N LYS A 153 -11.62 5.66 -5.25
CA LYS A 153 -11.67 5.00 -3.95
C LYS A 153 -10.70 3.82 -3.91
N VAL A 154 -9.53 4.02 -3.31
CA VAL A 154 -8.50 2.98 -3.17
C VAL A 154 -8.62 2.32 -1.79
N VAL A 155 -8.84 1.01 -1.74
CA VAL A 155 -8.93 0.25 -0.48
C VAL A 155 -7.59 -0.40 -0.17
N LEU A 156 -7.07 -0.20 1.03
CA LEU A 156 -5.81 -0.81 1.47
C LEU A 156 -6.07 -2.21 2.02
N TYR A 157 -5.33 -3.22 1.55
CA TYR A 157 -5.56 -4.62 1.96
C TYR A 157 -4.34 -5.28 2.61
N ASP A 158 -3.12 -4.86 2.27
CA ASP A 158 -1.90 -5.45 2.82
C ASP A 158 -0.81 -4.37 3.02
N CYS A 159 0.20 -4.69 3.82
CA CYS A 159 1.27 -3.77 4.16
C CYS A 159 2.63 -4.49 4.27
N ASP A 160 3.71 -3.75 4.07
CA ASP A 160 5.08 -4.23 4.23
C ASP A 160 5.42 -4.58 5.70
N GLU A 161 6.50 -5.32 5.91
CA GLU A 161 6.95 -5.71 7.25
C GLU A 161 7.34 -4.48 8.09
N PHE A 162 8.05 -3.53 7.46
CA PHE A 162 8.40 -2.25 8.10
C PHE A 162 7.16 -1.48 8.54
N THR A 163 6.11 -1.45 7.72
CA THR A 163 4.86 -0.78 8.10
C THR A 163 4.18 -1.47 9.27
N ARG A 164 4.16 -2.80 9.30
CA ARG A 164 3.53 -3.54 10.40
C ARG A 164 4.23 -3.25 11.72
N THR A 165 5.55 -3.29 11.73
CA THR A 165 6.35 -2.96 12.93
C THR A 165 6.18 -1.51 13.36
N TYR A 166 6.12 -0.56 12.41
CA TYR A 166 5.87 0.85 12.70
C TYR A 166 4.52 1.08 13.40
N TYR A 167 3.43 0.52 12.86
CA TYR A 167 2.10 0.68 13.46
C TYR A 167 1.96 -0.06 14.78
N LYS A 168 2.61 -1.21 14.93
CA LYS A 168 2.68 -1.92 16.21
C LYS A 168 3.39 -1.09 17.29
N LEU A 169 4.52 -0.46 16.96
CA LEU A 169 5.26 0.35 17.93
C LEU A 169 4.56 1.68 18.27
N LYS A 170 3.92 2.33 17.29
CA LYS A 170 3.36 3.67 17.47
C LYS A 170 1.90 3.68 17.93
N TYR A 171 1.10 2.73 17.45
CA TYR A 171 -0.34 2.67 17.67
C TYR A 171 -0.81 1.39 18.37
N ASP A 172 0.09 0.43 18.61
CA ASP A 172 -0.23 -0.90 19.15
C ASP A 172 -1.28 -1.65 18.31
N ILE A 173 -1.23 -1.44 16.99
CA ILE A 173 -2.12 -2.08 16.01
C ILE A 173 -1.34 -3.18 15.29
N ASP A 174 -1.87 -4.41 15.33
CA ASP A 174 -1.31 -5.53 14.58
C ASP A 174 -2.06 -5.77 13.26
N TYR A 175 -1.36 -5.51 12.16
CA TYR A 175 -1.94 -5.60 10.82
C TYR A 175 -1.90 -7.02 10.27
N HIS A 176 -3.08 -7.49 9.85
CA HIS A 176 -3.27 -8.75 9.14
C HIS A 176 -3.78 -8.46 7.73
N PRO A 177 -3.38 -9.25 6.71
CA PRO A 177 -3.86 -9.06 5.35
C PRO A 177 -5.39 -9.14 5.30
N PHE A 178 -6.02 -8.12 4.73
CA PHE A 178 -7.45 -8.06 4.53
C PHE A 178 -7.81 -8.78 3.22
N PRO A 179 -8.94 -9.53 3.16
CA PRO A 179 -9.36 -10.16 1.92
C PRO A 179 -9.63 -9.09 0.85
N ARG A 180 -9.09 -9.32 -0.35
CA ARG A 180 -9.37 -8.50 -1.53
C ARG A 180 -10.15 -9.31 -2.57
N PRO A 181 -10.94 -8.65 -3.43
CA PRO A 181 -11.45 -9.30 -4.63
C PRO A 181 -10.26 -9.81 -5.48
N LYS A 182 -10.48 -10.96 -6.09
CA LYS A 182 -9.56 -11.52 -7.08
C LYS A 182 -9.62 -10.72 -8.37
N THR A 183 -8.51 -10.63 -9.08
CA THR A 183 -8.50 -10.05 -10.42
C THR A 183 -9.13 -11.02 -11.42
N ASP A 184 -9.52 -10.53 -12.59
CA ASP A 184 -10.11 -11.37 -13.63
C ASP A 184 -9.11 -12.43 -14.12
N TYR A 185 -7.82 -12.11 -14.10
CA TYR A 185 -6.74 -13.05 -14.38
C TYR A 185 -6.66 -14.18 -13.35
N GLU A 186 -6.64 -13.85 -12.04
CA GLU A 186 -6.60 -14.86 -10.97
C GLU A 186 -7.81 -15.80 -11.02
N LEU A 187 -8.99 -15.26 -11.37
CA LEU A 187 -10.19 -16.06 -11.59
C LEU A 187 -10.04 -17.01 -12.79
N SER A 188 -9.36 -16.56 -13.85
CA SER A 188 -9.10 -17.39 -15.02
C SER A 188 -8.10 -18.53 -14.71
N GLU A 189 -7.05 -18.27 -13.95
CA GLU A 189 -6.08 -19.29 -13.52
C GLU A 189 -6.72 -20.34 -12.61
N ASP A 190 -7.51 -19.91 -11.62
CA ASP A 190 -8.26 -20.80 -10.74
C ASP A 190 -9.19 -21.72 -11.54
N SER A 191 -9.83 -21.17 -12.57
CA SER A 191 -10.69 -21.94 -13.47
C SER A 191 -9.91 -22.98 -14.26
N LEU A 192 -8.73 -22.62 -14.80
CA LEU A 192 -7.85 -23.55 -15.52
C LEU A 192 -7.32 -24.68 -14.61
N ILE A 193 -6.93 -24.34 -13.37
CA ILE A 193 -6.48 -25.31 -12.38
C ILE A 193 -7.61 -26.28 -12.02
N SER A 194 -8.83 -25.77 -11.83
CA SER A 194 -10.01 -26.59 -11.55
C SER A 194 -10.34 -27.55 -12.70
N ILE A 195 -10.28 -27.05 -13.95
CA ILE A 195 -10.44 -27.88 -15.15
C ILE A 195 -9.38 -28.98 -15.20
N ASN A 196 -8.11 -28.64 -15.00
CA ASN A 196 -7.01 -29.61 -15.02
C ASN A 196 -7.16 -30.68 -13.93
N ASN A 197 -7.53 -30.27 -12.71
CA ASN A 197 -7.78 -31.19 -11.60
C ASN A 197 -8.96 -32.12 -11.88
N LYS A 198 -10.00 -31.64 -12.56
CA LYS A 198 -11.16 -32.45 -12.98
C LYS A 198 -10.79 -33.43 -14.09
N LEU A 199 -9.94 -33.04 -15.03
CA LEU A 199 -9.51 -33.87 -16.15
C LEU A 199 -8.52 -34.98 -15.75
N ARG A 200 -7.79 -34.83 -14.63
CA ARG A 200 -6.77 -35.79 -14.17
C ARG A 200 -7.29 -37.01 -13.40
N GLN A 201 -8.60 -37.14 -13.20
CA GLN A 201 -9.13 -38.33 -12.54
C GLN A 201 -9.12 -39.51 -13.51
N LEU A 202 -8.43 -40.59 -13.13
CA LEU A 202 -8.45 -41.84 -13.88
C LEU A 202 -9.90 -42.29 -14.08
N PRO A 203 -10.31 -42.71 -15.29
CA PRO A 203 -11.63 -43.25 -15.49
C PRO A 203 -11.86 -44.48 -14.60
N PRO A 204 -13.12 -44.82 -14.27
CA PRO A 204 -13.42 -46.02 -13.51
C PRO A 204 -12.87 -47.26 -14.23
N TYR A 205 -12.38 -48.22 -13.44
CA TYR A 205 -11.80 -49.46 -13.95
C TYR A 205 -12.80 -50.21 -14.85
N ASN A 206 -12.34 -50.63 -16.03
CA ASN A 206 -13.19 -51.20 -17.08
C ASN A 206 -13.40 -52.72 -16.96
N GLY A 207 -12.87 -53.37 -15.91
CA GLY A 207 -13.02 -54.80 -15.67
C GLY A 207 -11.95 -55.70 -16.31
N PHE A 208 -11.02 -55.15 -17.10
CA PHE A 208 -9.95 -55.91 -17.76
C PHE A 208 -8.57 -55.59 -17.20
N GLY A 209 -7.77 -56.63 -16.93
CA GLY A 209 -6.39 -56.50 -16.43
C GLY A 209 -6.29 -56.33 -14.91
N THR A 210 -5.26 -55.64 -14.44
CA THR A 210 -5.16 -55.19 -13.04
C THR A 210 -5.43 -53.69 -12.96
N PHE A 211 -5.82 -53.22 -11.78
CA PHE A 211 -6.02 -51.79 -11.54
C PHE A 211 -4.75 -50.97 -11.85
N GLU A 212 -3.59 -51.52 -11.50
CA GLU A 212 -2.27 -50.90 -11.73
C GLU A 212 -1.94 -50.79 -13.22
N ASP A 213 -2.21 -51.84 -14.01
CA ASP A 213 -1.97 -51.86 -15.45
C ASP A 213 -2.89 -50.88 -16.21
N SER A 214 -4.16 -50.82 -15.78
CA SER A 214 -5.13 -49.86 -16.32
C SER A 214 -4.77 -48.40 -16.00
N ALA A 215 -4.22 -48.15 -14.80
CA ALA A 215 -3.80 -46.81 -14.38
C ALA A 215 -2.61 -46.29 -15.20
N VAL A 216 -1.64 -47.16 -15.54
CA VAL A 216 -0.49 -46.80 -16.38
C VAL A 216 -0.93 -46.44 -17.80
N ASN A 217 -1.84 -47.22 -18.38
CA ASN A 217 -2.39 -46.98 -19.73
C ASN A 217 -3.16 -45.66 -19.86
N CYS A 218 -3.77 -45.18 -18.77
CA CYS A 218 -4.47 -43.89 -18.77
C CYS A 218 -3.54 -42.68 -18.59
N ASN A 219 -2.31 -42.90 -18.11
CA ASN A 219 -1.36 -41.82 -17.81
C ASN A 219 -0.37 -41.55 -18.95
N ILE A 220 -0.14 -42.52 -19.85
CA ILE A 220 0.93 -42.49 -20.85
C ILE A 220 0.40 -43.02 -22.18
N LEU A 221 0.80 -42.40 -23.30
CA LEU A 221 0.35 -42.80 -24.65
C LEU A 221 0.90 -44.18 -25.08
N ASP A 222 2.12 -44.52 -24.67
CA ASP A 222 2.78 -45.82 -24.90
C ASP A 222 3.05 -46.54 -23.56
N PRO A 223 2.15 -47.43 -23.11
CA PRO A 223 2.28 -48.13 -21.82
C PRO A 223 3.45 -49.12 -21.77
N LEU A 224 3.97 -49.56 -22.93
CA LEU A 224 5.11 -50.47 -23.03
C LEU A 224 6.44 -49.87 -22.53
N LEU A 225 6.52 -48.54 -22.37
CA LEU A 225 7.72 -47.88 -21.86
C LEU A 225 7.90 -48.03 -20.34
N ASN A 226 6.83 -48.23 -19.56
CA ASN A 226 6.87 -48.29 -18.10
C ASN A 226 5.93 -49.38 -17.57
N PRO A 227 6.33 -50.66 -17.59
CA PRO A 227 5.54 -51.72 -16.97
C PRO A 227 5.43 -51.49 -15.45
N PRO A 228 4.33 -51.92 -14.81
CA PRO A 228 4.18 -51.81 -13.35
C PRO A 228 5.29 -52.58 -12.65
N VAL A 229 6.10 -51.87 -11.85
CA VAL A 229 7.26 -52.45 -11.17
C VAL A 229 6.78 -53.22 -9.94
N GLN A 230 6.82 -54.55 -10.00
CA GLN A 230 6.56 -55.39 -8.83
C GLN A 230 7.74 -55.27 -7.85
N SER A 231 7.43 -54.99 -6.58
CA SER A 231 8.44 -54.85 -5.52
C SER A 231 9.06 -56.21 -5.17
N MET A 232 10.26 -56.50 -5.69
CA MET A 232 11.03 -57.74 -5.45
C MET A 232 11.21 -58.10 -3.97
N ARG A 233 11.18 -57.12 -3.06
CA ARG A 233 11.31 -57.32 -1.62
C ARG A 233 10.09 -58.01 -0.99
N GLN A 234 8.88 -57.72 -1.47
CA GLN A 234 7.65 -58.34 -0.97
C GLN A 234 7.58 -59.81 -1.42
N PHE A 235 7.97 -60.09 -2.66
CA PHE A 235 8.01 -61.45 -3.19
C PHE A 235 8.95 -62.36 -2.40
N LEU A 236 10.13 -61.88 -2.01
CA LEU A 236 11.12 -62.65 -1.24
C LEU A 236 10.71 -62.89 0.22
N GLN A 237 9.87 -62.04 0.82
CA GLN A 237 9.38 -62.22 2.19
C GLN A 237 8.24 -63.25 2.29
N GLU A 238 7.43 -63.42 1.24
CA GLU A 238 6.34 -64.40 1.21
C GLU A 238 6.78 -65.80 0.73
N SER A 239 8.01 -65.92 0.19
CA SER A 239 8.54 -67.16 -0.40
C SER A 239 9.45 -67.98 0.53
N GLY A 240 9.55 -67.64 1.82
CA GLY A 240 10.38 -68.34 2.82
C GLY A 240 9.57 -68.86 3.98
#